data_AF-A0A7J7VG95-F1
#
_entry.id   AF-A0A7J7VG95-F1
#
_cell.length_a   1.000
_cell.length_b   1.000
_cell.length_c   1.000
_cell.angle_alpha   90.00
_cell.angle_beta   90.00
_cell.angle_gamma   90.00
#
_symmetry.space_group_name_H-M   'P 1'
#
loop_
_entity.id
_entity.type
_entity.pdbx_description
1 polymer ?
#
loop_
_entity_poly.entity_id
_entity_poly.type
_entity_poly.pdbx_seq_one_letter_code
_entity_poly.pdbx_strand_id
1 'polypeptide(L)'
;MTTLRGLWPEVQDTCTSLGLMLSVVLSVALARGFLQRHVHRPTAHTFVLEFLATFQLCFCTLELQLLGEQEPAHPTWSLTLTYFFSLVHGLTLVGTASNPCGVMMQMMLGGMSPETGAMRLLAQLMAALGSRYCIGALWSLGLTRYHVGERTFACRNPMHVDLPKAVVVEAICSFIFHSALLHFQEVGTKLRIHMLAALITFLVYAGGSLTGAIFNPALALSLHFKCFDEDFLQFFIVYWLAPSLGILLMILTFSLFLPWLYNNHTTNKKE
;
A
#
# COMPACT_ATOMS: atom_id res chain seq x y z
N MET A 1 -28.21 -28.28 10.02
CA MET A 1 -26.97 -29.09 9.95
C MET A 1 -26.31 -29.10 8.56
N THR A 2 -27.02 -28.79 7.48
CA THR A 2 -26.47 -28.70 6.11
C THR A 2 -25.72 -27.39 5.81
N THR A 3 -26.09 -26.27 6.43
CA THR A 3 -25.42 -24.97 6.27
C THR A 3 -24.02 -24.91 6.87
N LEU A 4 -23.78 -25.59 7.99
CA LEU A 4 -22.49 -25.62 8.70
C LEU A 4 -21.39 -26.38 7.92
N ARG A 5 -21.79 -27.35 7.08
CA ARG A 5 -20.86 -28.16 6.26
C ARG A 5 -20.37 -27.42 5.01
N GLY A 6 -21.14 -26.44 4.52
CA GLY A 6 -20.78 -25.58 3.38
C GLY A 6 -19.85 -24.43 3.75
N LEU A 7 -19.87 -23.95 5.00
CA LEU A 7 -18.97 -22.91 5.51
C LEU A 7 -17.54 -23.40 5.77
N TRP A 8 -17.35 -24.70 6.01
CA TRP A 8 -16.06 -25.26 6.42
C TRP A 8 -14.93 -25.08 5.38
N PRO A 9 -15.16 -25.32 4.07
CA PRO A 9 -14.13 -25.10 3.06
C PRO A 9 -13.76 -23.63 2.89
N GLU A 10 -14.74 -22.72 2.96
CA GLU A 10 -14.54 -21.27 2.80
C GLU A 10 -13.78 -20.66 3.99
N VAL A 11 -14.08 -21.11 5.21
CA VAL A 11 -13.32 -20.78 6.42
C VAL A 11 -11.89 -21.31 6.30
N GLN A 12 -11.71 -22.53 5.79
CA GLN A 12 -10.39 -23.13 5.59
C GLN A 12 -9.54 -22.36 4.56
N ASP A 13 -10.13 -21.96 3.43
CA ASP A 13 -9.47 -21.15 2.42
C ASP A 13 -9.06 -19.78 3.00
N THR A 14 -9.97 -19.12 3.72
CA THR A 14 -9.68 -17.85 4.40
C THR A 14 -8.55 -17.99 5.41
N CYS A 15 -8.59 -19.03 6.26
CA CYS A 15 -7.52 -19.28 7.23
C CYS A 15 -6.17 -19.55 6.56
N THR A 16 -6.16 -20.22 5.41
CA THR A 16 -4.93 -20.51 4.66
C THR A 16 -4.32 -19.22 4.10
N SER A 17 -5.12 -18.36 3.46
CA SER A 17 -4.70 -17.04 3.00
C SER A 17 -4.19 -16.16 4.13
N LEU A 18 -4.91 -16.07 5.25
CA LEU A 18 -4.48 -15.31 6.43
C LEU A 18 -3.18 -15.88 7.04
N GLY A 19 -3.03 -17.20 7.06
CA GLY A 19 -1.80 -17.88 7.50
C GLY A 19 -0.60 -17.58 6.60
N LEU A 20 -0.82 -17.51 5.29
CA LEU A 20 0.21 -17.13 4.31
C LEU A 20 0.66 -15.69 4.52
N MET A 21 -0.30 -14.75 4.66
CA MET A 21 -0.01 -13.35 4.94
C MET A 21 0.75 -13.19 6.27
N LEU A 22 0.31 -13.87 7.32
CA LEU A 22 0.99 -13.86 8.62
C LEU A 22 2.43 -14.37 8.50
N SER A 23 2.66 -15.44 7.73
CA SER A 23 3.99 -16.00 7.49
C SER A 23 4.91 -14.98 6.82
N VAL A 24 4.42 -14.23 5.83
CA VAL A 24 5.18 -13.15 5.18
C VAL A 24 5.48 -12.01 6.15
N VAL A 25 4.49 -11.56 6.92
CA VAL A 25 4.67 -10.49 7.93
C VAL A 25 5.73 -10.88 8.95
N LEU A 26 5.69 -12.11 9.48
CA LEU A 26 6.67 -12.60 10.45
C LEU A 26 8.07 -12.73 9.82
N SER A 27 8.15 -13.27 8.60
CA SER A 27 9.43 -13.42 7.89
C SER A 27 10.08 -12.07 7.62
N VAL A 28 9.30 -11.07 7.19
CA VAL A 28 9.78 -9.70 6.97
C VAL A 28 10.18 -9.05 8.29
N ALA A 29 9.41 -9.20 9.36
CA ALA A 29 9.78 -8.67 10.67
C ALA A 29 11.10 -9.26 11.19
N LEU A 30 11.30 -10.58 11.04
CA LEU A 30 12.55 -11.25 11.41
C LEU A 30 13.73 -10.75 10.55
N ALA A 31 13.55 -10.67 9.23
CA ALA A 31 14.58 -10.17 8.32
C ALA A 31 14.97 -8.72 8.64
N ARG A 32 14.00 -7.84 8.90
CA ARG A 32 14.25 -6.45 9.31
C ARG A 32 15.01 -6.38 10.63
N GLY A 33 14.60 -7.17 11.63
CA GLY A 33 15.29 -7.22 12.93
C GLY A 33 16.73 -7.74 12.82
N PHE A 34 16.99 -8.69 11.92
CA PHE A 34 18.34 -9.17 11.61
C PHE A 34 19.18 -8.08 10.92
N LEU A 35 18.65 -7.44 9.88
CA LEU A 35 19.34 -6.40 9.12
C LEU A 35 19.74 -5.21 10.00
N GLN A 36 18.85 -4.79 10.90
CA GLN A 36 19.11 -3.70 11.85
C GLN A 36 20.26 -4.01 12.81
N ARG A 37 20.53 -5.29 13.11
CA ARG A 37 21.62 -5.70 14.00
C ARG A 37 22.94 -5.94 13.28
N HIS A 38 22.90 -6.37 12.02
CA HIS A 38 24.08 -6.94 11.36
C HIS A 38 24.56 -6.15 10.11
N VAL A 39 23.72 -5.34 9.47
CA VAL A 39 24.10 -4.60 8.25
C VAL A 39 24.48 -3.16 8.59
N HIS A 40 25.76 -2.85 8.42
CA HIS A 40 26.34 -1.54 8.76
C HIS A 40 26.48 -0.59 7.56
N ARG A 41 26.17 -1.06 6.34
CA ARG A 41 26.23 -0.21 5.12
C ARG A 41 24.91 0.55 4.94
N PRO A 42 24.90 1.89 5.04
CA PRO A 42 23.66 2.68 5.14
C PRO A 42 22.80 2.61 3.87
N THR A 43 23.42 2.55 2.69
CA THR A 43 22.73 2.46 1.41
C THR A 43 22.05 1.10 1.23
N ALA A 44 22.81 0.01 1.34
CA ALA A 44 22.28 -1.35 1.26
C ALA A 44 21.20 -1.59 2.33
N HIS A 45 21.42 -1.11 3.55
CA HIS A 45 20.44 -1.20 4.64
C HIS A 45 19.12 -0.50 4.28
N THR A 46 19.19 0.75 3.79
CA THR A 46 17.99 1.51 3.38
C THR A 46 17.25 0.83 2.23
N PHE A 47 17.97 0.38 1.21
CA PHE A 47 17.38 -0.33 0.07
C PHE A 47 16.64 -1.59 0.52
N VAL A 48 17.28 -2.46 1.31
CA VAL A 48 16.69 -3.75 1.71
C VAL A 48 15.50 -3.54 2.65
N LEU A 49 15.57 -2.59 3.59
CA LEU A 49 14.43 -2.29 4.46
C LEU A 49 13.22 -1.80 3.66
N GLU A 50 13.43 -0.90 2.69
CA GLU A 50 12.37 -0.37 1.84
C GLU A 50 11.79 -1.46 0.93
N PHE A 51 12.65 -2.32 0.37
CA PHE A 51 12.25 -3.47 -0.43
C PHE A 51 11.37 -4.43 0.38
N LEU A 52 11.82 -4.87 1.56
CA LEU A 52 11.09 -5.80 2.40
C LEU A 52 9.72 -5.25 2.82
N ALA A 53 9.67 -3.96 3.15
CA ALA A 53 8.43 -3.32 3.57
C ALA A 53 7.41 -3.22 2.42
N THR A 54 7.89 -2.80 1.25
CA THR A 54 7.03 -2.68 0.06
C THR A 54 6.58 -4.06 -0.43
N PHE A 55 7.46 -5.07 -0.32
CA PHE A 55 7.14 -6.45 -0.65
C PHE A 55 6.04 -6.98 0.27
N GLN A 56 6.16 -6.80 1.59
CA GLN A 56 5.12 -7.20 2.55
C GLN A 56 3.78 -6.53 2.23
N LEU A 57 3.79 -5.22 1.99
CA LEU A 57 2.60 -4.45 1.65
C LEU A 57 1.93 -5.02 0.39
N CYS A 58 2.67 -5.07 -0.72
CA CYS A 58 2.14 -5.52 -2.01
C CYS A 58 1.65 -6.96 -1.97
N PHE A 59 2.44 -7.88 -1.38
CA PHE A 59 2.08 -9.28 -1.24
C PHE A 59 0.78 -9.45 -0.44
N CYS A 60 0.69 -8.81 0.73
CA CYS A 60 -0.50 -8.90 1.56
C CYS A 60 -1.71 -8.30 0.84
N THR A 61 -1.57 -7.16 0.16
CA THR A 61 -2.70 -6.57 -0.56
C THR A 61 -3.18 -7.43 -1.73
N LEU A 62 -2.28 -8.14 -2.44
CA LEU A 62 -2.67 -9.11 -3.47
C LEU A 62 -3.52 -10.24 -2.88
N GLU A 63 -3.15 -10.77 -1.72
CA GLU A 63 -3.93 -11.81 -1.03
C GLU A 63 -5.25 -11.26 -0.44
N LEU A 64 -5.26 -10.01 0.04
CA LEU A 64 -6.49 -9.33 0.47
C LEU A 64 -7.48 -9.13 -0.67
N GLN A 65 -6.99 -8.78 -1.86
CA GLN A 65 -7.84 -8.67 -3.04
C GLN A 65 -8.48 -10.02 -3.38
N LEU A 66 -7.72 -11.11 -3.26
CA LEU A 66 -8.23 -12.47 -3.44
C LEU A 66 -9.33 -12.81 -2.41
N LEU A 67 -9.11 -12.48 -1.14
CA LEU A 67 -10.09 -12.68 -0.07
C LEU A 67 -11.35 -11.82 -0.27
N GLY A 68 -11.20 -10.61 -0.81
CA GLY A 68 -12.32 -9.72 -1.10
C GLY A 68 -13.19 -10.15 -2.27
N GLU A 69 -12.71 -11.05 -3.12
CA GLU A 69 -13.47 -11.63 -4.24
C GLU A 69 -14.23 -12.91 -3.88
N GLN A 70 -13.98 -13.48 -2.70
CA GLN A 70 -14.79 -14.57 -2.16
C GLN A 70 -16.20 -14.04 -1.85
N GLU A 71 -17.25 -14.86 -1.96
CA GLU A 71 -18.58 -14.40 -1.54
C GLU A 71 -18.51 -14.10 -0.05
N PRO A 72 -18.57 -12.83 0.35
CA PRO A 72 -18.19 -12.51 1.70
C PRO A 72 -19.29 -12.99 2.63
N ALA A 73 -18.94 -13.77 3.65
CA ALA A 73 -19.87 -14.15 4.71
C ALA A 73 -20.56 -12.92 5.36
N HIS A 74 -19.90 -11.75 5.31
CA HIS A 74 -20.45 -10.45 5.71
C HIS A 74 -20.00 -9.29 4.80
N PRO A 75 -20.88 -8.32 4.51
CA PRO A 75 -20.60 -7.20 3.60
C PRO A 75 -19.46 -6.28 4.04
N THR A 76 -19.05 -6.33 5.31
CA THR A 76 -17.97 -5.52 5.89
C THR A 76 -16.64 -6.27 6.04
N TRP A 77 -16.57 -7.53 5.62
CA TRP A 77 -15.41 -8.39 5.85
C TRP A 77 -14.13 -7.84 5.20
N SER A 78 -14.20 -7.47 3.92
CA SER A 78 -13.07 -6.90 3.18
C SER A 78 -12.55 -5.60 3.81
N LEU A 79 -13.46 -4.73 4.28
CA LEU A 79 -13.08 -3.48 4.96
C LEU A 79 -12.44 -3.75 6.32
N THR A 80 -12.92 -4.76 7.05
CA THR A 80 -12.35 -5.17 8.33
C THR A 80 -10.92 -5.69 8.13
N LEU A 81 -10.69 -6.50 7.10
CA LEU A 81 -9.37 -6.98 6.74
C LEU A 81 -8.46 -5.83 6.27
N THR A 82 -8.96 -4.90 5.46
CA THR A 82 -8.21 -3.70 5.04
C THR A 82 -7.75 -2.88 6.24
N TYR A 83 -8.64 -2.63 7.21
CA TYR A 83 -8.28 -1.94 8.45
C TYR A 83 -7.22 -2.71 9.23
N PHE A 84 -7.46 -4.00 9.48
CA PHE A 84 -6.56 -4.84 10.26
C PHE A 84 -5.15 -4.90 9.64
N PHE A 85 -5.04 -5.17 8.34
CA PHE A 85 -3.74 -5.24 7.69
C PHE A 85 -3.09 -3.86 7.53
N SER A 86 -3.87 -2.78 7.37
CA SER A 86 -3.31 -1.41 7.44
C SER A 86 -2.67 -1.14 8.81
N LEU A 87 -3.26 -1.62 9.91
CA LEU A 87 -2.63 -1.57 11.24
C LEU A 87 -1.34 -2.39 11.29
N VAL A 88 -1.38 -3.63 10.81
CA VAL A 88 -0.21 -4.52 10.78
C VAL A 88 0.94 -3.86 10.01
N HIS A 89 0.67 -3.29 8.84
CA HIS A 89 1.66 -2.55 8.06
C HIS A 89 2.18 -1.33 8.81
N GLY A 90 1.31 -0.53 9.44
CA GLY A 90 1.72 0.62 10.24
C GLY A 90 2.60 0.25 11.44
N LEU A 91 2.40 -0.92 12.04
CA LEU A 91 3.20 -1.43 13.16
C LEU A 91 4.53 -2.06 12.73
N THR A 92 4.58 -2.73 11.58
CA THR A 92 5.73 -3.54 11.15
C THR A 92 6.68 -2.80 10.21
N LEU A 93 6.19 -1.83 9.46
CA LEU A 93 6.92 -1.15 8.39
C LEU A 93 7.49 0.22 8.79
N VAL A 94 7.57 0.50 10.10
CA VAL A 94 8.08 1.76 10.65
C VAL A 94 9.45 2.10 10.07
N GLY A 95 9.63 3.36 9.65
CA GLY A 95 10.89 3.87 9.09
C GLY A 95 11.04 3.72 7.57
N THR A 96 10.07 3.10 6.89
CA THR A 96 10.02 3.00 5.42
C THR A 96 8.88 3.84 4.87
N ALA A 97 8.95 4.24 3.60
CA ALA A 97 7.85 4.97 2.95
C ALA A 97 6.83 4.01 2.35
N SER A 98 7.31 2.92 1.72
CA SER A 98 6.51 1.91 0.98
C SER A 98 5.50 2.49 -0.01
N ASN A 99 5.72 3.73 -0.44
CA ASN A 99 4.89 4.48 -1.36
C ASN A 99 5.78 5.51 -2.11
N PRO A 100 5.88 5.45 -3.45
CA PRO A 100 6.61 6.42 -4.24
C PRO A 100 6.19 7.87 -3.98
N CYS A 101 4.89 8.09 -3.78
CA CYS A 101 4.33 9.39 -3.42
C CYS A 101 4.95 9.93 -2.12
N GLY A 102 5.06 9.10 -1.08
CA GLY A 102 5.70 9.48 0.18
C GLY A 102 7.19 9.84 0.00
N VAL A 103 7.91 9.15 -0.90
CA VAL A 103 9.32 9.47 -1.20
C VAL A 103 9.44 10.81 -1.93
N MET A 104 8.64 11.02 -2.96
CA MET A 104 8.61 12.28 -3.73
C MET A 104 8.30 13.47 -2.82
N MET A 105 7.30 13.31 -1.96
CA MET A 105 6.92 14.32 -0.98
C MET A 105 8.08 14.69 -0.04
N GLN A 106 8.79 13.70 0.52
CA GLN A 106 9.94 13.94 1.38
C GLN A 106 11.09 14.63 0.64
N MET A 107 11.31 14.30 -0.63
CA MET A 107 12.29 15.00 -1.46
C MET A 107 11.89 16.46 -1.73
N MET A 108 10.62 16.72 -2.09
CA MET A 108 10.11 18.07 -2.37
C MET A 108 10.13 18.98 -1.15
N LEU A 109 9.90 18.44 0.04
CA LEU A 109 9.96 19.18 1.31
C LEU A 109 11.39 19.28 1.89
N GLY A 110 12.41 18.75 1.20
CA GLY A 110 13.80 18.77 1.66
C GLY A 110 14.11 17.80 2.81
N GLY A 111 13.20 16.89 3.14
CA GLY A 111 13.38 15.85 4.16
C GLY A 111 14.19 14.63 3.70
N MET A 112 14.49 14.52 2.40
CA MET A 112 15.26 13.42 1.81
C MET A 112 16.10 13.88 0.61
N SER A 113 17.37 13.45 0.56
CA SER A 113 18.25 13.68 -0.60
C SER A 113 17.75 12.94 -1.86
N PRO A 114 17.91 13.48 -3.08
CA PRO A 114 17.50 12.80 -4.31
C PRO A 114 18.11 11.40 -4.49
N GLU A 115 19.36 11.18 -4.08
CA GLU A 115 20.04 9.88 -4.22
C GLU A 115 19.39 8.80 -3.36
N THR A 116 19.13 9.13 -2.09
CA THR A 116 18.38 8.24 -1.17
C THR A 116 16.96 8.00 -1.67
N GLY A 117 16.30 9.03 -2.21
CA GLY A 117 14.98 8.93 -2.81
C GLY A 117 14.95 7.97 -3.99
N ALA A 118 15.86 8.12 -4.95
CA ALA A 118 15.99 7.24 -6.10
C ALA A 118 16.23 5.78 -5.68
N MET A 119 17.08 5.56 -4.68
CA MET A 119 17.33 4.22 -4.13
C MET A 119 16.08 3.59 -3.50
N ARG A 120 15.29 4.36 -2.74
CA ARG A 120 14.02 3.88 -2.16
C ARG A 120 12.98 3.59 -3.23
N LEU A 121 12.85 4.46 -4.24
CA LEU A 121 11.96 4.24 -5.38
C LEU A 121 12.33 2.95 -6.12
N LEU A 122 13.62 2.73 -6.39
CA LEU A 122 14.09 1.49 -7.00
C LEU A 122 13.73 0.26 -6.16
N ALA A 123 13.96 0.32 -4.84
CA ALA A 123 13.59 -0.75 -3.93
C ALA A 123 12.09 -1.05 -3.95
N GLN A 124 11.25 -0.01 -3.97
CA GLN A 124 9.79 -0.13 -4.03
C GLN A 124 9.32 -0.79 -5.33
N LEU A 125 9.89 -0.39 -6.48
CA LEU A 125 9.55 -0.96 -7.78
C LEU A 125 9.94 -2.44 -7.88
N MET A 126 11.16 -2.76 -7.46
CA MET A 126 11.65 -4.14 -7.44
C MET A 126 10.81 -5.02 -6.50
N ALA A 127 10.41 -4.49 -5.35
CA ALA A 127 9.57 -5.19 -4.39
C ALA A 127 8.14 -5.42 -4.90
N ALA A 128 7.54 -4.43 -5.56
CA ALA A 128 6.23 -4.56 -6.18
C ALA A 128 6.22 -5.69 -7.23
N LEU A 129 7.17 -5.66 -8.17
CA LEU A 129 7.31 -6.72 -9.18
C LEU A 129 7.64 -8.08 -8.56
N GLY A 130 8.56 -8.10 -7.59
CA GLY A 130 8.94 -9.31 -6.87
C GLY A 130 7.78 -9.94 -6.11
N SER A 131 6.93 -9.14 -5.48
CA SER A 131 5.76 -9.63 -4.76
C SER A 131 4.73 -10.26 -5.70
N ARG A 132 4.53 -9.69 -6.89
CA ARG A 132 3.64 -10.25 -7.91
C ARG A 132 4.16 -11.59 -8.44
N TYR A 133 5.46 -11.70 -8.72
CA TYR A 133 6.06 -12.96 -9.15
C TYR A 133 5.96 -14.03 -8.05
N CYS A 134 6.30 -13.65 -6.81
CA CYS A 134 6.26 -14.55 -5.67
C CYS A 134 4.84 -15.07 -5.39
N ILE A 135 3.83 -14.19 -5.38
CA ILE A 135 2.46 -14.63 -5.16
C ILE A 135 1.96 -15.53 -6.27
N GLY A 136 2.33 -15.27 -7.53
CA GLY A 136 1.94 -16.12 -8.65
C GLY A 136 2.50 -17.53 -8.55
N ALA A 137 3.75 -17.65 -8.09
CA ALA A 137 4.37 -18.94 -7.81
C ALA A 137 3.74 -19.66 -6.61
N LEU A 138 3.23 -18.94 -5.60
CA LEU A 138 2.53 -19.53 -4.47
C LEU A 138 1.10 -19.93 -4.83
N TRP A 139 0.40 -19.11 -5.61
CA TRP A 139 -0.93 -19.41 -6.11
C TRP A 139 -0.92 -20.61 -7.06
N SER A 140 0.17 -20.87 -7.79
CA SER A 140 0.27 -22.07 -8.62
C SER A 140 0.37 -23.37 -7.81
N LEU A 141 0.65 -23.31 -6.50
CA LEU A 141 0.62 -24.46 -5.60
C LEU A 141 -0.80 -24.90 -5.22
N GLY A 142 -1.82 -24.09 -5.50
CA GLY A 142 -3.23 -24.45 -5.24
C GLY A 142 -3.55 -24.66 -3.76
N LEU A 143 -2.97 -23.86 -2.85
CA LEU A 143 -3.20 -24.02 -1.39
C LEU A 143 -4.65 -23.75 -0.99
N THR A 144 -5.37 -22.96 -1.78
CA THR A 144 -6.81 -22.70 -1.66
C THR A 144 -7.49 -22.89 -3.00
N ARG A 145 -8.82 -23.03 -3.02
CA ARG A 145 -9.59 -23.09 -4.28
C ARG A 145 -9.43 -21.84 -5.18
N TYR A 146 -8.98 -20.73 -4.59
CA TYR A 146 -8.81 -19.44 -5.24
C TYR A 146 -7.36 -19.19 -5.70
N HIS A 147 -6.41 -20.01 -5.22
CA HIS A 147 -5.01 -20.01 -5.63
C HIS A 147 -4.89 -20.75 -6.96
N VAL A 148 -4.95 -19.99 -8.05
CA VAL A 148 -4.82 -20.50 -9.42
C VAL A 148 -3.72 -19.71 -10.11
N GLY A 149 -2.72 -20.40 -10.67
CA GLY A 149 -1.55 -19.75 -11.29
C GLY A 149 -1.91 -18.77 -12.41
N GLU A 150 -2.93 -19.09 -13.21
CA GLU A 150 -3.43 -18.25 -14.31
C GLU A 150 -3.97 -16.90 -13.83
N ARG A 151 -4.44 -16.80 -12.58
CA ARG A 151 -4.99 -15.56 -11.99
C ARG A 151 -3.94 -14.46 -11.87
N THR A 152 -2.68 -14.84 -11.70
CA THR A 152 -1.55 -13.89 -11.69
C THR A 152 -1.47 -13.08 -12.98
N PHE A 153 -2.06 -13.57 -14.07
CA PHE A 153 -2.06 -12.92 -15.37
C PHE A 153 -3.46 -12.58 -15.89
N ALA A 154 -4.52 -13.10 -15.25
CA ALA A 154 -5.89 -12.69 -15.53
C ALA A 154 -6.11 -11.26 -15.03
N CYS A 155 -6.46 -10.35 -15.93
CA CYS A 155 -6.88 -9.02 -15.56
C CYS A 155 -8.38 -8.97 -15.26
N ARG A 156 -8.73 -8.36 -14.12
CA ARG A 156 -10.05 -7.78 -13.91
C ARG A 156 -9.91 -6.26 -13.96
N ASN A 157 -10.61 -5.62 -14.90
CA ASN A 157 -10.50 -4.17 -15.11
C ASN A 157 -10.66 -3.42 -13.77
N PRO A 158 -9.60 -2.74 -13.27
CA PRO A 158 -9.63 -2.09 -11.96
C PRO A 158 -10.36 -0.74 -11.99
N MET A 159 -10.68 -0.21 -13.17
CA MET A 159 -11.35 1.08 -13.34
C MET A 159 -12.78 0.89 -13.84
N HIS A 160 -13.74 1.25 -13.01
CA HIS A 160 -15.17 1.18 -13.33
C HIS A 160 -15.75 2.55 -13.70
N VAL A 161 -14.88 3.54 -13.92
CA VAL A 161 -15.23 4.91 -14.30
C VAL A 161 -14.35 5.41 -15.45
N ASP A 162 -14.75 6.52 -16.06
CA ASP A 162 -13.99 7.20 -17.09
C ASP A 162 -12.69 7.82 -16.55
N LEU A 163 -11.70 7.98 -17.43
CA LEU A 163 -10.36 8.43 -17.09
C LEU A 163 -10.32 9.73 -16.26
N PRO A 164 -11.07 10.81 -16.59
CA PRO A 164 -11.05 12.02 -15.77
C PRO A 164 -11.52 11.79 -14.33
N LYS A 165 -12.57 10.98 -14.12
CA LYS A 165 -13.04 10.63 -12.78
C LYS A 165 -12.01 9.78 -12.04
N ALA A 166 -11.39 8.82 -12.71
CA ALA A 166 -10.34 7.99 -12.10
C ALA A 166 -9.16 8.84 -11.59
N VAL A 167 -8.71 9.81 -12.41
CA VAL A 167 -7.67 10.78 -12.03
C VAL A 167 -8.09 11.59 -10.79
N VAL A 168 -9.31 12.11 -10.76
CA VAL A 168 -9.81 12.89 -9.62
C VAL A 168 -9.84 12.03 -8.34
N VAL A 169 -10.33 10.80 -8.41
CA VAL A 169 -10.40 9.88 -7.26
C VAL A 169 -9.02 9.61 -6.68
N GLU A 170 -8.05 9.20 -7.51
CA GLU A 170 -6.69 8.86 -7.07
C GLU A 170 -5.93 10.10 -6.55
N ALA A 171 -6.11 11.27 -7.18
CA ALA A 171 -5.52 12.53 -6.72
C ALA A 171 -6.09 12.96 -5.36
N ILE A 172 -7.41 12.91 -5.16
CA ILE A 172 -8.05 13.26 -3.89
C ILE A 172 -7.65 12.28 -2.79
N CYS A 173 -7.66 10.97 -3.06
CA CYS A 173 -7.23 9.97 -2.07
C CYS A 173 -5.78 10.22 -1.63
N SER A 174 -4.88 10.47 -2.60
CA SER A 174 -3.49 10.79 -2.29
C SER A 174 -3.35 12.08 -1.50
N PHE A 175 -4.06 13.15 -1.88
CA PHE A 175 -4.08 14.42 -1.15
C PHE A 175 -4.48 14.22 0.32
N ILE A 176 -5.60 13.54 0.56
CA ILE A 176 -6.14 13.32 1.91
C ILE A 176 -5.16 12.47 2.74
N PHE A 177 -4.68 11.35 2.18
CA PHE A 177 -3.77 10.45 2.87
C PHE A 177 -2.46 11.13 3.25
N HIS A 178 -1.82 11.86 2.33
CA HIS A 178 -0.55 12.53 2.61
C HIS A 178 -0.71 13.76 3.51
N SER A 179 -1.87 14.45 3.46
CA SER A 179 -2.23 15.50 4.43
C SER A 179 -2.27 14.94 5.85
N ALA A 180 -2.98 13.81 6.04
CA ALA A 180 -3.06 13.13 7.33
C ALA A 180 -1.69 12.63 7.79
N LEU A 181 -0.86 12.12 6.87
CA LEU A 181 0.50 11.69 7.18
C LEU A 181 1.38 12.84 7.71
N LEU A 182 1.22 14.07 7.20
CA LEU A 182 1.92 15.24 7.75
C LEU A 182 1.35 15.69 9.09
N HIS A 183 0.03 15.81 9.21
CA HIS A 183 -0.58 16.41 10.39
C HIS A 183 -0.59 15.51 11.61
N PHE A 184 -0.62 14.19 11.41
CA PHE A 184 -0.61 13.26 12.54
C PHE A 184 0.80 13.03 13.11
N GLN A 185 1.83 13.76 12.69
CA GLN A 185 3.20 13.60 13.23
C GLN A 185 3.29 13.89 14.73
N GLU A 186 2.47 14.82 15.25
CA GLU A 186 2.42 15.16 16.68
C GLU A 186 1.54 14.21 17.51
N VAL A 187 0.74 13.39 16.85
CA VAL A 187 -0.10 12.39 17.52
C VAL A 187 0.77 11.20 17.93
N GLY A 188 0.55 10.68 19.15
CA GLY A 188 1.26 9.50 19.64
C GLY A 188 1.20 8.33 18.65
N THR A 189 2.34 7.65 18.46
CA THR A 189 2.56 6.71 17.34
C THR A 189 1.48 5.64 17.23
N LYS A 190 1.01 5.08 18.36
CA LYS A 190 -0.05 4.06 18.36
C LYS A 190 -1.36 4.62 17.80
N LEU A 191 -1.81 5.76 18.29
CA LEU A 191 -3.04 6.41 17.83
C LEU A 191 -2.93 6.85 16.36
N ARG A 192 -1.76 7.38 15.96
CA ARG A 192 -1.47 7.73 14.56
C ARG A 192 -1.66 6.54 13.62
N ILE A 193 -1.15 5.36 13.98
CA ILE A 193 -1.31 4.14 13.18
C ILE A 193 -2.79 3.78 13.03
N HIS A 194 -3.56 3.85 14.12
CA HIS A 194 -5.01 3.60 14.07
C HIS A 194 -5.75 4.61 13.19
N MET A 195 -5.43 5.90 13.31
CA MET A 195 -6.04 6.95 12.49
C MET A 195 -5.74 6.76 11.01
N LEU A 196 -4.49 6.45 10.64
CA LEU A 196 -4.11 6.19 9.25
C LEU A 196 -4.76 4.92 8.70
N ALA A 197 -4.84 3.84 9.49
CA ALA A 197 -5.52 2.62 9.07
C ALA A 197 -7.02 2.83 8.85
N ALA A 198 -7.69 3.57 9.75
CA ALA A 198 -9.07 3.96 9.60
C ALA A 198 -9.29 4.83 8.36
N LEU A 199 -8.37 5.78 8.11
CA LEU A 199 -8.42 6.65 6.94
C LEU A 199 -8.27 5.86 5.63
N ILE A 200 -7.26 4.97 5.53
CA ILE A 200 -7.07 4.09 4.36
C ILE A 200 -8.35 3.28 4.12
N THR A 201 -8.92 2.69 5.18
CA THR A 201 -10.15 1.91 5.08
C THR A 201 -11.33 2.73 4.58
N PHE A 202 -11.47 3.98 5.05
CA PHE A 202 -12.49 4.91 4.59
C PHE A 202 -12.30 5.29 3.10
N LEU A 203 -11.07 5.58 2.68
CA LEU A 203 -10.76 5.89 1.28
C LEU A 203 -11.05 4.69 0.37
N VAL A 204 -10.70 3.47 0.79
CA VAL A 204 -11.04 2.22 0.09
C VAL A 204 -12.55 2.02 0.02
N TYR A 205 -13.29 2.29 1.09
CA TYR A 205 -14.75 2.25 1.07
C TYR A 205 -15.34 3.26 0.07
N ALA A 206 -14.83 4.49 0.05
CA ALA A 206 -15.38 5.58 -0.75
C ALA A 206 -15.01 5.50 -2.24
N GLY A 207 -13.79 5.07 -2.57
CA GLY A 207 -13.25 5.08 -3.94
C GLY A 207 -12.85 3.71 -4.48
N GLY A 208 -12.86 2.66 -3.66
CA GLY A 208 -12.36 1.33 -4.03
C GLY A 208 -13.12 0.70 -5.20
N SER A 209 -14.43 0.89 -5.27
CA SER A 209 -15.24 0.43 -6.41
C SER A 209 -14.98 1.20 -7.70
N LEU A 210 -14.41 2.40 -7.63
CA LEU A 210 -14.17 3.27 -8.79
C LEU A 210 -12.80 2.99 -9.43
N THR A 211 -11.74 2.94 -8.62
CA THR A 211 -10.34 2.80 -9.08
C THR A 211 -9.50 1.80 -8.29
N GLY A 212 -10.06 1.19 -7.25
CA GLY A 212 -9.33 0.49 -6.20
C GLY A 212 -8.85 1.40 -5.06
N ALA A 213 -8.92 2.73 -5.21
CA ALA A 213 -8.42 3.73 -4.26
C ALA A 213 -7.00 3.38 -3.79
N ILE A 214 -6.04 3.39 -4.70
CA ILE A 214 -4.71 2.82 -4.46
C ILE A 214 -3.74 3.86 -3.90
N PHE A 215 -3.73 5.07 -4.49
CA PHE A 215 -2.93 6.26 -4.12
C PHE A 215 -1.45 5.97 -3.79
N ASN A 216 -0.94 4.88 -4.35
CA ASN A 216 0.39 4.36 -4.13
C ASN A 216 0.88 3.70 -5.43
N PRO A 217 1.78 4.36 -6.19
CA PRO A 217 2.19 3.86 -7.49
C PRO A 217 2.91 2.50 -7.46
N ALA A 218 3.64 2.17 -6.38
CA ALA A 218 4.28 0.85 -6.25
C ALA A 218 3.24 -0.25 -6.00
N LEU A 219 2.26 0.03 -5.15
CA LEU A 219 1.15 -0.90 -4.91
C LEU A 219 0.31 -1.12 -6.18
N ALA A 220 0.02 -0.04 -6.92
CA ALA A 220 -0.68 -0.12 -8.20
C ALA A 220 0.10 -0.94 -9.24
N LEU A 221 1.42 -0.80 -9.28
CA LEU A 221 2.29 -1.61 -10.15
C LEU A 221 2.17 -3.10 -9.81
N SER A 222 2.12 -3.45 -8.53
CA SER A 222 1.94 -4.85 -8.10
C SER A 222 0.57 -5.40 -8.47
N LEU A 223 -0.50 -4.63 -8.26
CA LEU A 223 -1.88 -5.11 -8.41
C LEU A 223 -2.37 -5.06 -9.85
N HIS A 224 -2.20 -3.92 -10.51
CA HIS A 224 -2.94 -3.55 -11.71
C HIS A 224 -2.11 -3.57 -12.99
N PHE A 225 -0.77 -3.58 -12.94
CA PHE A 225 0.06 -3.37 -14.14
C PHE A 225 -0.34 -4.26 -15.34
N LYS A 226 -0.62 -5.55 -15.09
CA LYS A 226 -1.06 -6.49 -16.12
C LYS A 226 -2.40 -6.17 -16.78
N CYS A 227 -3.26 -5.42 -16.10
CA CYS A 227 -4.50 -4.95 -16.69
C CYS A 227 -4.32 -3.88 -17.77
N PHE A 228 -3.13 -3.32 -17.87
CA PHE A 228 -2.80 -2.21 -18.74
C PHE A 228 -1.67 -2.56 -19.71
N ASP A 229 -1.46 -3.86 -19.99
CA ASP A 229 -0.44 -4.32 -20.93
C ASP A 229 -0.61 -3.63 -22.31
N GLU A 230 -1.86 -3.36 -22.73
CA GLU A 230 -2.20 -2.65 -23.98
C GLU A 230 -2.48 -1.13 -23.81
N ASP A 231 -2.56 -0.62 -22.58
CA ASP A 231 -2.82 0.81 -22.29
C ASP A 231 -2.00 1.32 -21.09
N PHE A 232 -0.68 1.22 -21.23
CA PHE A 232 0.26 1.67 -20.20
C PHE A 232 0.11 3.17 -19.87
N LEU A 233 -0.27 3.99 -20.84
CA LEU A 233 -0.46 5.42 -20.63
C LEU A 233 -1.60 5.68 -19.66
N GLN A 234 -2.72 4.98 -19.80
CA GLN A 234 -3.84 5.11 -18.88
C GLN A 234 -3.44 4.70 -17.46
N PHE A 235 -2.70 3.61 -17.29
CA PHE A 235 -2.13 3.20 -16.00
C PHE A 235 -1.26 4.30 -15.39
N PHE A 236 -0.33 4.83 -16.17
CA PHE A 236 0.61 5.84 -15.71
C PHE A 236 -0.10 7.14 -15.31
N ILE A 237 -1.09 7.59 -16.10
CA ILE A 237 -1.87 8.78 -15.79
C ILE A 237 -2.64 8.61 -14.46
N VAL A 238 -3.34 7.48 -14.30
CA VAL A 238 -4.23 7.26 -13.15
C VAL A 238 -3.46 6.92 -11.88
N TYR A 239 -2.46 6.05 -11.95
CA TYR A 239 -1.84 5.50 -10.75
C TYR A 239 -0.45 6.08 -10.43
N TRP A 240 0.14 6.87 -11.33
CA TRP A 240 1.39 7.59 -11.08
C TRP A 240 1.19 9.11 -11.05
N LEU A 241 0.66 9.69 -12.13
CA LEU A 241 0.52 11.14 -12.25
C LEU A 241 -0.56 11.67 -11.30
N ALA A 242 -1.73 11.04 -11.20
CA ALA A 242 -2.80 11.53 -10.36
C ALA A 242 -2.46 11.52 -8.85
N PRO A 243 -1.90 10.45 -8.26
CA PRO A 243 -1.45 10.49 -6.88
C PRO A 243 -0.33 11.51 -6.62
N SER A 244 0.57 11.70 -7.60
CA SER A 244 1.63 12.73 -7.53
C SER A 244 1.05 14.15 -7.57
N LEU A 245 0.02 14.39 -8.39
CA LEU A 245 -0.73 15.64 -8.41
C LEU A 245 -1.39 15.91 -7.06
N GLY A 246 -1.96 14.88 -6.42
CA GLY A 246 -2.51 15.00 -5.06
C GLY A 246 -1.49 15.52 -4.04
N ILE A 247 -0.25 15.04 -4.10
CA ILE A 247 0.84 15.58 -3.24
C ILE A 247 1.19 17.01 -3.59
N LEU A 248 1.33 17.32 -4.88
CA LEU A 248 1.67 18.67 -5.31
C LEU A 248 0.61 19.67 -4.82
N LEU A 249 -0.67 19.34 -4.98
CA LEU A 249 -1.79 20.14 -4.46
C LEU A 249 -1.71 20.27 -2.94
N MET A 250 -1.44 19.18 -2.23
CA MET A 250 -1.26 19.19 -0.77
C MET A 250 -0.14 20.16 -0.34
N ILE A 251 1.04 20.06 -0.97
CA ILE A 251 2.17 20.95 -0.67
C ILE A 251 1.79 22.41 -0.95
N LEU A 252 1.19 22.70 -2.10
CA LEU A 252 0.74 24.05 -2.45
C LEU A 252 -0.28 24.58 -1.45
N THR A 253 -1.26 23.76 -1.02
CA THR A 253 -2.27 24.16 -0.03
C THR A 253 -1.62 24.53 1.30
N PHE A 254 -0.73 23.70 1.85
CA PHE A 254 -0.11 23.98 3.14
C PHE A 254 0.97 25.06 3.09
N SER A 255 1.66 25.22 1.94
CA SER A 255 2.71 26.22 1.80
C SER A 255 2.15 27.61 1.52
N LEU A 256 1.08 27.72 0.73
CA LEU A 256 0.52 29.01 0.30
C LEU A 256 -0.66 29.46 1.16
N PHE A 257 -1.56 28.55 1.53
CA PHE A 257 -2.84 28.92 2.15
C PHE A 257 -2.85 28.70 3.67
N LEU A 258 -2.03 27.79 4.20
CA LEU A 258 -1.98 27.49 5.64
C LEU A 258 -0.54 27.43 6.20
N PRO A 259 0.33 28.42 5.95
CA PRO A 259 1.74 28.36 6.35
C PRO A 259 1.96 28.25 7.87
N TRP A 260 0.99 28.68 8.70
CA TRP A 260 1.04 28.49 10.16
C TRP A 260 1.04 27.01 10.57
N LEU A 261 0.31 26.15 9.84
CA LEU A 261 0.33 24.70 10.10
C LEU A 261 1.69 24.07 9.74
N TYR A 262 2.43 24.66 8.80
CA TYR A 262 3.76 24.19 8.39
C TYR A 262 4.87 24.70 9.31
N ASN A 263 4.82 25.99 9.71
CA ASN A 263 5.88 26.64 10.48
C ASN A 263 5.98 26.18 11.94
N ASN A 264 4.90 25.72 12.58
CA ASN A 264 4.97 25.18 13.94
C ASN A 264 5.86 23.92 14.04
N HIS A 265 6.07 23.20 12.94
CA HIS A 265 6.92 22.01 12.91
C HIS A 265 8.41 22.32 12.68
N THR A 266 8.76 23.49 12.13
CA THR A 266 10.17 23.89 11.91
C THR A 266 10.77 24.64 13.09
N THR A 267 9.96 25.37 13.86
CA THR A 267 10.38 26.03 15.11
C THR A 267 10.67 25.02 16.22
N ASN A 268 9.85 23.97 16.39
CA ASN A 268 10.05 22.92 17.39
C ASN A 268 11.27 22.00 17.15
N LYS A 269 11.94 22.09 16.00
CA LYS A 269 13.19 21.35 15.72
C LYS A 269 14.46 22.17 16.01
N LYS A 270 14.32 23.44 16.41
CA LYS A 270 15.43 24.36 16.65
C LYS A 270 15.57 24.79 18.12
N GLU A 271 14.75 24.23 19.01
CA GLU A 271 14.92 24.28 20.47
C GLU A 271 15.36 22.89 20.97
#